data_AF-A0A6N7II87-F1
#
_entry.id   AF-A0A6N7II87-F1
#
_cell.length_a   1.000
_cell.length_b   1.000
_cell.length_c   1.000
_cell.angle_alpha   90.00
_cell.angle_beta   90.00
_cell.angle_gamma   90.00
#
_symmetry.space_group_name_H-M   'P 1'
#
loop_
_entity.id
_entity.type
_entity.pdbx_description
1 polymer ?
#
loop_
_entity_poly.entity_id
_entity_poly.type
_entity_poly.pdbx_seq_one_letter_code
_entity_poly.pdbx_strand_id
1 'polypeptide(L)'
;MNSQYSGAQLELELESQPTSGRYTDSDNLIAWLRCLRAAYLAGYFGGTVHEVYPDVPAGSRENYLYFTLAPALNFQRSSEGLWRAALATYQDTETRFVFFPEKTVATDFETFKRALVTHRLALQPQKHSEIWYRISCTLHERFESDPRALLRSQNHDVVQVKSYIQAHKRDFPYLSGPKLLNYWLYMLLSFTDARLSSREEISIIPDLHVCRATERLGLVPAGTDSTPEQVAARWRELLTGSDIAPCELHGPLWRWSRSNFRELPRAH
;
A
#
# COMPACT_ATOMS: atom_id res chain seq x y z
N MET A 1 -0.80 -17.29 0.06
CA MET A 1 0.50 -17.85 -0.32
C MET A 1 0.52 -18.14 -1.81
N ASN A 2 0.99 -17.20 -2.64
CA ASN A 2 1.35 -17.49 -4.03
C ASN A 2 2.87 -17.60 -4.10
N SER A 3 3.33 -18.84 -3.98
CA SER A 3 4.70 -19.26 -4.23
C SER A 3 4.94 -19.28 -5.74
N GLN A 4 5.49 -18.20 -6.30
CA GLN A 4 6.11 -18.21 -7.62
C GLN A 4 7.53 -17.62 -7.63
N TYR A 5 8.14 -17.43 -6.46
CA TYR A 5 9.57 -17.16 -6.35
C TYR A 5 10.24 -18.40 -5.73
N SER A 6 10.29 -19.50 -6.51
CA SER A 6 11.21 -20.59 -6.20
C SER A 6 12.62 -20.07 -6.39
N GLY A 7 13.48 -20.32 -5.40
CA GLY A 7 14.83 -19.79 -5.28
C GLY A 7 15.62 -19.73 -6.59
N ALA A 8 15.77 -18.52 -7.11
CA ALA A 8 16.99 -18.15 -7.80
C ALA A 8 17.94 -17.64 -6.72
N GLN A 9 19.00 -18.41 -6.43
CA GLN A 9 20.15 -17.89 -5.71
C GLN A 9 20.73 -16.75 -6.55
N LEU A 10 20.40 -15.52 -6.18
CA LEU A 10 21.17 -14.36 -6.58
C LEU A 10 22.43 -14.36 -5.72
N GLU A 11 23.50 -15.00 -6.20
CA GLU A 11 24.86 -14.69 -5.79
C GLU A 11 25.19 -13.28 -6.30
N LEU A 12 24.65 -12.27 -5.61
CA LEU A 12 25.15 -10.91 -5.71
C LEU A 12 26.17 -10.75 -4.59
N GLU A 13 27.44 -10.61 -4.96
CA GLU A 13 28.47 -10.14 -4.03
C GLU A 13 27.97 -8.82 -3.43
N LEU A 14 27.66 -8.84 -2.14
CA LEU A 14 27.28 -7.63 -1.41
C LEU A 14 28.53 -6.77 -1.28
N GLU A 15 28.67 -5.80 -2.18
CA GLU A 15 29.40 -4.59 -1.80
C GLU A 15 28.72 -4.02 -0.55
N SER A 16 29.55 -3.58 0.40
CA SER A 16 29.19 -3.19 1.76
C SER A 16 27.86 -2.40 1.84
N GLN A 17 27.07 -2.62 2.91
CA GLN A 17 25.83 -1.90 3.15
C GLN A 17 26.04 -0.37 3.04
N PRO A 18 25.09 0.37 2.43
CA PRO A 18 25.11 1.83 2.40
C PRO A 18 25.36 2.43 3.79
N THR A 19 26.55 2.97 4.00
CA THR A 19 26.83 3.88 5.11
C THR A 19 26.37 5.28 4.74
N SER A 20 26.01 6.11 5.73
CA SER A 20 25.53 7.48 5.52
C SER A 20 26.47 8.28 4.61
N GLY A 21 26.06 8.48 3.36
CA GLY A 21 26.87 9.08 2.30
C GLY A 21 26.19 8.89 0.94
N ARG A 22 26.47 9.75 -0.04
CA ARG A 22 25.90 9.64 -1.39
C ARG A 22 26.34 8.30 -2.00
N TYR A 23 25.40 7.43 -2.34
CA TYR A 23 25.67 6.35 -3.28
C TYR A 23 26.03 6.98 -4.63
N THR A 24 27.27 6.79 -5.08
CA THR A 24 27.76 7.37 -6.35
C THR A 24 27.57 6.44 -7.54
N ASP A 25 27.21 5.18 -7.29
CA ASP A 25 26.99 4.15 -8.31
C ASP A 25 25.56 3.58 -8.22
N SER A 26 24.72 3.94 -9.19
CA SER A 26 23.33 3.50 -9.26
C SER A 26 23.20 1.98 -9.42
N ASP A 27 24.13 1.32 -10.11
CA ASP A 27 24.03 -0.12 -10.38
C ASP A 27 24.26 -0.93 -9.10
N ASN A 28 25.24 -0.53 -8.30
CA ASN A 28 25.51 -1.15 -7.00
C ASN A 28 24.35 -0.91 -6.02
N LEU A 29 23.70 0.27 -6.07
CA LEU A 29 22.53 0.52 -5.24
C LEU A 29 21.35 -0.37 -5.66
N ILE A 30 21.09 -0.51 -6.96
CA ILE A 30 20.03 -1.37 -7.47
C ILE A 30 20.30 -2.83 -7.08
N ALA A 31 21.54 -3.31 -7.21
CA ALA A 31 21.92 -4.64 -6.73
C ALA A 31 21.65 -4.83 -5.24
N TRP A 32 22.05 -3.86 -4.40
CA TRP A 32 21.77 -3.89 -2.97
C TRP A 32 20.27 -3.89 -2.66
N LEU A 33 19.46 -3.15 -3.41
CA LEU A 33 18.01 -3.13 -3.25
C LEU A 33 17.36 -4.47 -3.58
N ARG A 34 17.91 -5.24 -4.53
CA ARG A 34 17.48 -6.63 -4.78
C ARG A 34 17.74 -7.49 -3.55
N CYS A 35 18.91 -7.37 -2.92
CA CYS A 35 19.24 -8.09 -1.69
C CYS A 35 18.31 -7.68 -0.53
N LEU A 36 18.03 -6.38 -0.37
CA LEU A 36 17.08 -5.89 0.64
C LEU A 36 15.68 -6.50 0.44
N ARG A 37 15.18 -6.49 -0.80
CA ARG A 37 13.88 -7.08 -1.15
C ARG A 37 13.86 -8.59 -0.87
N ALA A 38 14.91 -9.32 -1.24
CA ALA A 38 15.04 -10.74 -0.96
C ALA A 38 15.03 -11.04 0.55
N ALA A 39 15.81 -10.29 1.35
CA ALA A 39 15.83 -10.43 2.81
C ALA A 39 14.48 -10.14 3.45
N TYR A 40 13.76 -9.12 2.96
CA TYR A 40 12.39 -8.84 3.39
C TYR A 40 11.44 -9.99 3.08
N LEU A 41 11.44 -10.50 1.85
CA LEU A 41 10.59 -11.63 1.43
C LEU A 41 10.91 -12.91 2.22
N ALA A 42 12.16 -13.10 2.63
CA ALA A 42 12.59 -14.19 3.51
C ALA A 42 12.21 -13.98 5.00
N GLY A 43 11.59 -12.85 5.36
CA GLY A 43 11.15 -12.56 6.72
C GLY A 43 12.26 -12.13 7.69
N TYR A 44 13.45 -11.78 7.18
CA TYR A 44 14.65 -11.46 7.98
C TYR A 44 14.42 -10.36 9.04
N PHE A 45 13.51 -9.44 8.78
CA PHE A 45 13.18 -8.32 9.68
C PHE A 45 12.05 -8.63 10.68
N GLY A 46 11.70 -9.90 10.90
CA GLY A 46 10.60 -10.30 11.80
C GLY A 46 9.23 -10.24 11.14
N GLY A 47 9.15 -10.63 9.87
CA GLY A 47 7.91 -10.73 9.10
C GLY A 47 7.72 -9.69 8.01
N THR A 48 6.85 -9.99 7.06
CA THR A 48 6.58 -9.18 5.85
C THR A 48 5.38 -8.25 6.00
N VAL A 49 4.49 -8.51 6.96
CA VAL A 49 3.16 -7.90 7.00
C VAL A 49 2.90 -7.22 8.34
N HIS A 50 2.44 -5.97 8.33
CA HIS A 50 1.88 -5.30 9.53
C HIS A 50 0.37 -5.10 9.43
N GLU A 51 -0.20 -5.28 8.25
CA GLU A 51 -1.63 -5.28 8.01
C GLU A 51 -2.28 -6.54 8.59
N VAL A 52 -3.30 -6.33 9.42
CA VAL A 52 -4.19 -7.41 9.86
C VAL A 52 -5.46 -7.38 9.02
N TYR A 53 -5.94 -8.56 8.65
CA TYR A 53 -7.04 -8.74 7.71
C TYR A 53 -7.79 -10.04 8.02
N PRO A 54 -9.04 -10.16 7.59
CA PRO A 54 -9.82 -11.36 7.80
C PRO A 54 -9.27 -12.54 6.99
N ASP A 55 -9.43 -13.74 7.52
CA ASP A 55 -9.07 -14.97 6.82
C ASP A 55 -10.14 -15.30 5.77
N VAL A 56 -10.02 -14.66 4.60
CA VAL A 56 -10.86 -14.88 3.43
C VAL A 56 -10.01 -15.14 2.19
N PRO A 57 -10.53 -15.84 1.16
CA PRO A 57 -9.75 -16.12 -0.03
C PRO A 57 -9.23 -14.85 -0.70
N ALA A 58 -7.97 -14.87 -1.15
CA ALA A 58 -7.31 -13.71 -1.74
C ALA A 58 -8.08 -13.11 -2.93
N GLY A 59 -8.70 -13.97 -3.74
CA GLY A 59 -9.54 -13.59 -4.90
C GLY A 59 -11.00 -13.27 -4.59
N SER A 60 -11.42 -13.37 -3.32
CA SER A 60 -12.80 -13.11 -2.94
C SER A 60 -13.16 -11.63 -3.03
N ARG A 61 -14.42 -11.35 -3.36
CA ARG A 61 -14.98 -9.98 -3.36
C ARG A 61 -14.75 -9.29 -2.01
N GLU A 62 -14.92 -10.01 -0.92
CA GLU A 62 -14.77 -9.49 0.44
C GLU A 62 -13.35 -9.00 0.70
N ASN A 63 -12.34 -9.75 0.24
CA ASN A 63 -10.96 -9.35 0.39
C ASN A 63 -10.65 -8.06 -0.38
N TYR A 64 -11.13 -7.95 -1.61
CA TYR A 64 -10.99 -6.72 -2.41
C TYR A 64 -11.68 -5.52 -1.77
N LEU A 65 -12.88 -5.72 -1.19
CA LEU A 65 -13.60 -4.66 -0.49
C LEU A 65 -12.85 -4.19 0.76
N TYR A 66 -12.35 -5.12 1.57
CA TYR A 66 -11.55 -4.83 2.76
C TYR A 66 -10.33 -3.98 2.40
N PHE A 67 -9.56 -4.42 1.40
CA PHE A 67 -8.36 -3.73 0.92
C PHE A 67 -8.65 -2.54 0.00
N THR A 68 -9.92 -2.19 -0.26
CA THR A 68 -10.29 -0.96 -0.97
C THR A 68 -10.79 0.12 -0.01
N LEU A 69 -11.66 -0.26 0.92
CA LEU A 69 -12.31 0.69 1.82
C LEU A 69 -11.39 1.11 2.97
N ALA A 70 -10.67 0.17 3.58
CA ALA A 70 -9.79 0.51 4.71
C ALA A 70 -8.67 1.50 4.33
N PRO A 71 -7.92 1.32 3.21
CA PRO A 71 -6.89 2.27 2.81
C PRO A 71 -7.39 3.71 2.59
N ALA A 72 -8.65 3.90 2.21
CA ALA A 72 -9.22 5.23 2.04
C ALA A 72 -9.20 6.06 3.34
N LEU A 73 -9.13 5.40 4.50
CA LEU A 73 -9.01 6.05 5.82
C LEU A 73 -7.57 6.03 6.38
N ASN A 74 -6.56 5.59 5.63
CA ASN A 74 -5.16 5.53 6.07
C ASN A 74 -4.42 6.88 5.95
N PHE A 75 -5.10 7.97 6.33
CA PHE A 75 -4.54 9.32 6.27
C PHE A 75 -4.48 9.92 7.67
N GLN A 76 -3.33 10.53 8.03
CA GLN A 76 -3.10 11.17 9.32
C GLN A 76 -3.43 10.28 10.54
N ARG A 77 -3.11 8.98 10.44
CA ARG A 77 -3.26 8.00 11.54
C ARG A 77 -2.15 6.94 11.47
N SER A 78 -2.01 6.16 12.55
CA SER A 78 -1.20 4.95 12.52
C SER A 78 -1.85 3.89 11.62
N SER A 79 -1.05 3.31 10.70
CA SER A 79 -1.49 2.21 9.83
C SER A 79 -1.83 0.96 10.65
N GLU A 80 -1.01 0.59 11.65
CA GLU A 80 -1.31 -0.53 12.55
C GLU A 80 -2.63 -0.33 13.31
N GLY A 81 -2.92 0.92 13.70
CA GLY A 81 -4.19 1.28 14.35
C GLY A 81 -5.39 1.22 13.40
N LEU A 82 -5.21 1.56 12.12
CA LEU A 82 -6.23 1.38 11.10
C LEU A 82 -6.59 -0.09 10.91
N TRP A 83 -5.58 -0.93 10.63
CA TRP A 83 -5.83 -2.33 10.28
C TRP A 83 -6.44 -3.12 11.44
N ARG A 84 -6.00 -2.88 12.68
CA ARG A 84 -6.64 -3.49 13.85
C ARG A 84 -8.10 -3.08 14.02
N ALA A 85 -8.41 -1.79 13.82
CA ALA A 85 -9.78 -1.30 13.88
C ALA A 85 -10.63 -1.89 12.74
N ALA A 86 -10.09 -1.98 11.52
CA ALA A 86 -10.77 -2.55 10.37
C ALA A 86 -11.09 -4.03 10.58
N LEU A 87 -10.13 -4.82 11.10
CA LEU A 87 -10.35 -6.24 11.41
C LEU A 87 -11.40 -6.42 12.51
N ALA A 88 -11.36 -5.61 13.58
CA ALA A 88 -12.35 -5.65 14.64
C ALA A 88 -13.77 -5.31 14.12
N THR A 89 -13.92 -4.26 13.31
CA THR A 89 -15.19 -3.93 12.64
C THR A 89 -15.66 -5.05 11.71
N TYR A 90 -14.73 -5.71 11.00
CA TYR A 90 -15.10 -6.80 10.10
C TYR A 90 -15.53 -8.07 10.87
N GLN A 91 -14.91 -8.37 12.01
CA GLN A 91 -15.23 -9.57 12.79
C GLN A 91 -16.53 -9.43 13.59
N ASP A 92 -16.93 -8.21 13.93
CA ASP A 92 -18.17 -7.93 14.64
C ASP A 92 -19.39 -7.99 13.70
N THR A 93 -20.31 -8.90 13.99
CA THR A 93 -21.52 -9.13 13.19
C THR A 93 -22.45 -7.91 13.11
N GLU A 94 -22.41 -7.01 14.09
CA GLU A 94 -23.23 -5.79 14.11
C GLU A 94 -22.65 -4.68 13.22
N THR A 95 -21.34 -4.72 12.93
CA THR A 95 -20.66 -3.64 12.20
C THR A 95 -20.05 -4.08 10.87
N ARG A 96 -19.85 -5.38 10.64
CA ARG A 96 -19.27 -5.95 9.40
C ARG A 96 -19.96 -5.48 8.13
N PHE A 97 -21.26 -5.15 8.20
CA PHE A 97 -22.04 -4.71 7.04
C PHE A 97 -21.43 -3.49 6.33
N VAL A 98 -20.68 -2.64 7.03
CA VAL A 98 -20.06 -1.43 6.44
C VAL A 98 -19.08 -1.73 5.32
N PHE A 99 -18.53 -2.96 5.26
CA PHE A 99 -17.63 -3.40 4.20
C PHE A 99 -18.35 -3.81 2.90
N PHE A 100 -19.68 -3.90 2.91
CA PHE A 100 -20.48 -4.33 1.77
C PHE A 100 -21.25 -3.14 1.20
N PRO A 101 -20.86 -2.60 0.03
CA PRO A 101 -21.44 -1.38 -0.52
C PRO A 101 -22.97 -1.38 -0.61
N GLU A 102 -23.57 -2.49 -1.03
CA GLU A 102 -25.02 -2.69 -1.12
C GLU A 102 -25.73 -2.60 0.24
N LYS A 103 -25.08 -3.04 1.31
CA LYS A 103 -25.61 -2.95 2.67
C LYS A 103 -25.41 -1.55 3.24
N THR A 104 -24.25 -0.95 2.97
CA THR A 104 -23.94 0.43 3.35
C THR A 104 -24.96 1.40 2.77
N VAL A 105 -25.25 1.32 1.47
CA VAL A 105 -26.21 2.21 0.79
C VAL A 105 -27.65 1.99 1.25
N ALA A 106 -28.00 0.76 1.63
CA ALA A 106 -29.34 0.43 2.15
C ALA A 106 -29.54 0.82 3.63
N THR A 107 -28.48 1.22 4.34
CA THR A 107 -28.52 1.58 5.75
C THR A 107 -28.57 3.10 5.91
N ASP A 108 -29.33 3.59 6.90
CA ASP A 108 -29.32 5.02 7.22
C ASP A 108 -27.92 5.49 7.65
N PHE A 109 -27.58 6.73 7.29
CA PHE A 109 -26.23 7.25 7.49
C PHE A 109 -25.81 7.30 8.97
N GLU A 110 -26.74 7.53 9.90
CA GLU A 110 -26.41 7.60 11.34
C GLU A 110 -26.07 6.23 11.92
N THR A 111 -26.81 5.18 11.54
CA THR A 111 -26.50 3.80 11.90
C THR A 111 -25.16 3.37 11.30
N PHE A 112 -24.94 3.66 10.02
CA PHE A 112 -23.66 3.40 9.35
C PHE A 112 -22.48 4.11 10.04
N LYS A 113 -22.63 5.40 10.34
CA LYS A 113 -21.62 6.20 11.06
C LYS A 113 -21.30 5.62 12.42
N ARG A 114 -22.32 5.22 13.19
CA ARG A 114 -22.15 4.58 14.50
C ARG A 114 -21.33 3.29 14.37
N ALA A 115 -21.65 2.43 13.40
CA ALA A 115 -20.91 1.19 13.15
C ALA A 115 -19.42 1.41 12.84
N LEU A 116 -19.09 2.42 12.02
CA LEU A 116 -17.69 2.76 11.75
C LEU A 116 -16.93 3.29 12.98
N VAL A 117 -17.63 3.94 13.92
CA VAL A 117 -17.00 4.50 15.12
C VAL A 117 -16.83 3.47 16.23
N THR A 118 -17.68 2.44 16.30
CA THR A 118 -17.68 1.39 17.37
C THR A 118 -16.28 0.87 17.68
N HIS A 119 -15.53 0.44 16.67
CA HIS A 119 -14.17 -0.10 16.82
C HIS A 119 -13.07 0.90 16.44
N ARG A 120 -13.41 2.21 16.40
CA ARG A 120 -12.50 3.31 16.04
C ARG A 120 -11.93 3.19 14.62
N LEU A 121 -12.72 2.62 13.69
CA LEU A 121 -12.38 2.61 12.27
C LEU A 121 -12.50 4.03 11.69
N ALA A 122 -13.56 4.76 12.04
CA ALA A 122 -13.67 6.20 11.83
C ALA A 122 -13.17 6.98 13.08
N LEU A 123 -12.02 7.66 12.94
CA LEU A 123 -11.49 8.57 13.98
C LEU A 123 -12.05 9.99 13.89
N GLN A 124 -12.50 10.39 12.70
CA GLN A 124 -13.25 11.64 12.49
C GLN A 124 -14.67 11.24 12.08
N PRO A 125 -15.59 11.08 13.05
CA PRO A 125 -16.87 10.39 12.85
C PRO A 125 -17.64 10.85 11.62
N GLN A 126 -17.76 12.16 11.41
CA GLN A 126 -18.46 12.69 10.24
C GLN A 126 -17.66 12.47 8.95
N LYS A 127 -16.48 13.08 8.85
CA LYS A 127 -15.66 13.08 7.63
C LYS A 127 -15.31 11.68 7.12
N HIS A 128 -14.85 10.80 8.01
CA HIS A 128 -14.45 9.44 7.60
C HIS A 128 -15.65 8.61 7.15
N SER A 129 -16.82 8.78 7.80
CA SER A 129 -18.03 8.09 7.38
C SER A 129 -18.53 8.60 6.05
N GLU A 130 -18.51 9.92 5.80
CA GLU A 130 -18.85 10.48 4.49
C GLU A 130 -17.93 9.95 3.38
N ILE A 131 -16.63 9.85 3.64
CA ILE A 131 -15.63 9.30 2.69
C ILE A 131 -15.95 7.84 2.35
N TRP A 132 -16.10 7.00 3.37
CA TRP A 132 -16.37 5.57 3.20
C TRP A 132 -17.71 5.34 2.52
N TYR A 133 -18.75 6.08 2.93
CA TYR A 133 -20.08 6.01 2.36
C TYR A 133 -20.07 6.43 0.89
N ARG A 134 -19.39 7.53 0.54
CA ARG A 134 -19.26 7.98 -0.85
C ARG A 134 -18.59 6.94 -1.73
N ILE A 135 -17.48 6.33 -1.29
CA ILE A 135 -16.81 5.26 -2.05
C ILE A 135 -17.74 4.05 -2.19
N SER A 136 -18.49 3.70 -1.14
CA SER A 136 -19.47 2.61 -1.17
C SER A 136 -20.59 2.88 -2.17
N CYS A 137 -21.19 4.08 -2.18
CA CYS A 137 -22.15 4.49 -3.19
C CYS A 137 -21.59 4.32 -4.61
N THR A 138 -20.39 4.86 -4.86
CA THR A 138 -19.72 4.75 -6.17
C THR A 138 -19.54 3.29 -6.60
N LEU A 139 -19.07 2.42 -5.70
CA LEU A 139 -18.91 1.00 -5.98
C LEU A 139 -20.25 0.31 -6.28
N HIS A 140 -21.29 0.63 -5.50
CA HIS A 140 -22.61 0.04 -5.69
C HIS A 140 -23.25 0.47 -7.03
N GLU A 141 -23.23 1.76 -7.33
CA GLU A 141 -23.90 2.35 -8.48
C GLU A 141 -23.22 2.03 -9.82
N ARG A 142 -21.89 1.89 -9.83
CA ARG A 142 -21.11 1.84 -11.08
C ARG A 142 -20.30 0.56 -11.27
N PHE A 143 -20.11 -0.23 -10.20
CA PHE A 143 -19.15 -1.33 -10.19
C PHE A 143 -19.69 -2.58 -9.52
N GLU A 144 -21.01 -2.79 -9.53
CA GLU A 144 -21.65 -4.02 -9.03
C GLU A 144 -21.25 -4.34 -7.56
N SER A 145 -21.01 -3.29 -6.77
CA SER A 145 -20.47 -3.38 -5.42
C SER A 145 -19.14 -4.15 -5.32
N ASP A 146 -18.33 -4.19 -6.37
CA ASP A 146 -17.11 -4.99 -6.47
C ASP A 146 -15.95 -4.16 -7.06
N PRO A 147 -14.90 -3.85 -6.29
CA PRO A 147 -13.73 -3.12 -6.79
C PRO A 147 -13.07 -3.77 -8.01
N ARG A 148 -13.23 -5.08 -8.20
CA ARG A 148 -12.71 -5.78 -9.39
C ARG A 148 -13.40 -5.32 -10.67
N ALA A 149 -14.66 -4.89 -10.62
CA ALA A 149 -15.34 -4.32 -11.79
C ALA A 149 -14.70 -2.99 -12.22
N LEU A 150 -14.27 -2.15 -11.27
CA LEU A 150 -13.48 -0.96 -11.56
C LEU A 150 -12.17 -1.36 -12.26
N LEU A 151 -11.40 -2.30 -11.71
CA LEU A 151 -10.15 -2.75 -12.35
C LEU A 151 -10.39 -3.31 -13.75
N ARG A 152 -11.40 -4.17 -13.94
CA ARG A 152 -11.78 -4.73 -15.25
C ARG A 152 -12.11 -3.65 -16.27
N SER A 153 -12.92 -2.65 -15.90
CA SER A 153 -13.30 -1.55 -16.80
C SER A 153 -12.12 -0.70 -17.26
N GLN A 154 -11.01 -0.72 -16.51
CA GLN A 154 -9.77 -0.02 -16.83
C GLN A 154 -8.67 -0.99 -17.31
N ASN A 155 -9.06 -2.17 -17.81
CA ASN A 155 -8.16 -3.20 -18.35
C ASN A 155 -7.08 -3.71 -17.37
N HIS A 156 -7.31 -3.57 -16.07
CA HIS A 156 -6.31 -3.81 -15.02
C HIS A 156 -5.01 -3.02 -15.20
N ASP A 157 -5.05 -1.91 -15.93
CA ASP A 157 -3.89 -1.07 -16.18
C ASP A 157 -3.78 0.05 -15.14
N VAL A 158 -2.61 0.16 -14.49
CA VAL A 158 -2.40 1.15 -13.42
C VAL A 158 -2.60 2.58 -13.93
N VAL A 159 -2.16 2.92 -15.14
CA VAL A 159 -2.28 4.28 -15.68
C VAL A 159 -3.74 4.61 -15.93
N GLN A 160 -4.50 3.68 -16.52
CA GLN A 160 -5.93 3.85 -16.75
C GLN A 160 -6.72 3.95 -15.44
N VAL A 161 -6.46 3.06 -14.48
CA VAL A 161 -7.11 3.10 -13.15
C VAL A 161 -6.86 4.43 -12.45
N LYS A 162 -5.61 4.90 -12.44
CA LYS A 162 -5.26 6.19 -11.85
C LYS A 162 -5.96 7.35 -12.54
N SER A 163 -5.91 7.38 -13.87
CA SER A 163 -6.55 8.43 -14.67
C SER A 163 -8.05 8.48 -14.41
N TYR A 164 -8.70 7.33 -14.36
CA TYR A 164 -10.13 7.23 -14.04
C TYR A 164 -10.45 7.79 -12.66
N ILE A 165 -9.75 7.35 -11.62
CA ILE A 165 -10.00 7.82 -10.24
C ILE A 165 -9.70 9.32 -10.11
N GLN A 166 -8.65 9.81 -10.79
CA GLN A 166 -8.30 11.23 -10.79
C GLN A 166 -9.28 12.09 -11.60
N ALA A 167 -9.96 11.55 -12.60
CA ALA A 167 -11.06 12.23 -13.27
C ALA A 167 -12.32 12.27 -12.38
N HIS A 168 -12.50 11.30 -11.48
CA HIS A 168 -13.66 11.12 -10.62
C HIS A 168 -13.37 11.36 -9.12
N LYS A 169 -12.54 12.36 -8.79
CA LYS A 169 -12.06 12.59 -7.40
C LYS A 169 -13.18 12.70 -6.35
N ARG A 170 -14.33 13.25 -6.73
CA ARG A 170 -15.49 13.41 -5.84
C ARG A 170 -16.13 12.06 -5.46
N ASP A 171 -15.97 11.06 -6.32
CA ASP A 171 -16.51 9.72 -6.14
C ASP A 171 -15.56 8.83 -5.32
N PHE A 172 -14.28 9.22 -5.24
CA PHE A 172 -13.21 8.52 -4.54
C PHE A 172 -12.46 9.44 -3.56
N PRO A 173 -13.15 10.11 -2.62
CA PRO A 173 -12.51 11.04 -1.71
C PRO A 173 -11.41 10.34 -0.89
N TYR A 174 -10.32 11.06 -0.62
CA TYR A 174 -9.05 10.55 -0.06
C TYR A 174 -8.32 9.53 -0.94
N LEU A 175 -9.01 8.49 -1.42
CA LEU A 175 -8.45 7.45 -2.29
C LEU A 175 -7.87 8.03 -3.59
N SER A 176 -8.47 9.09 -4.15
CA SER A 176 -7.96 9.79 -5.33
C SER A 176 -6.71 10.64 -5.08
N GLY A 177 -6.28 10.78 -3.82
CA GLY A 177 -5.06 11.49 -3.46
C GLY A 177 -3.81 10.73 -3.90
N PRO A 178 -2.72 11.43 -4.27
CA PRO A 178 -1.53 10.79 -4.84
C PRO A 178 -0.93 9.71 -3.91
N LYS A 179 -0.94 9.93 -2.60
CA LYS A 179 -0.44 8.94 -1.64
C LYS A 179 -1.34 7.70 -1.54
N LEU A 180 -2.62 7.88 -1.26
CA LEU A 180 -3.53 6.78 -0.99
C LEU A 180 -3.90 5.98 -2.23
N LEU A 181 -3.92 6.61 -3.40
CA LEU A 181 -4.13 5.91 -4.67
C LEU A 181 -3.03 4.87 -4.91
N ASN A 182 -1.76 5.28 -4.73
CA ASN A 182 -0.64 4.35 -4.84
C ASN A 182 -0.66 3.29 -3.74
N TYR A 183 -1.00 3.67 -2.49
CA TYR A 183 -1.12 2.70 -1.40
C TYR A 183 -2.19 1.66 -1.66
N TRP A 184 -3.38 2.06 -2.12
CA TRP A 184 -4.46 1.13 -2.45
C TRP A 184 -4.05 0.12 -3.53
N LEU A 185 -3.42 0.58 -4.62
CA LEU A 185 -2.95 -0.32 -5.68
C LEU A 185 -1.87 -1.29 -5.16
N TYR A 186 -0.95 -0.81 -4.31
CA TYR A 186 0.02 -1.65 -3.62
C TYR A 186 -0.64 -2.69 -2.71
N MET A 187 -1.68 -2.31 -1.96
CA MET A 187 -2.44 -3.22 -1.10
C MET A 187 -3.12 -4.33 -1.90
N LEU A 188 -3.72 -3.99 -3.04
CA LEU A 188 -4.32 -4.99 -3.93
C LEU A 188 -3.27 -5.98 -4.44
N LEU A 189 -2.12 -5.51 -4.93
CA LEU A 189 -1.04 -6.39 -5.38
C LEU A 189 -0.48 -7.30 -4.27
N SER A 190 -0.46 -6.80 -3.03
CA SER A 190 0.18 -7.49 -1.91
C SER A 190 -0.74 -8.51 -1.23
N PHE A 191 -2.06 -8.27 -1.23
CA PHE A 191 -3.00 -9.02 -0.39
C PHE A 191 -4.16 -9.64 -1.15
N THR A 192 -4.30 -9.41 -2.45
CA THR A 192 -5.29 -10.08 -3.29
C THR A 192 -4.60 -10.90 -4.39
N ASP A 193 -5.40 -11.46 -5.30
CA ASP A 193 -4.91 -12.10 -6.52
C ASP A 193 -4.83 -11.14 -7.72
N ALA A 194 -4.89 -9.83 -7.49
CA ALA A 194 -4.91 -8.81 -8.54
C ALA A 194 -3.64 -8.91 -9.39
N ARG A 195 -3.84 -8.89 -10.71
CA ARG A 195 -2.77 -8.76 -11.70
C ARG A 195 -2.94 -7.43 -12.40
N LEU A 196 -2.02 -6.50 -12.18
CA LEU A 196 -2.04 -5.17 -12.77
C LEU A 196 -0.90 -5.02 -13.77
N SER A 197 -1.17 -4.43 -14.94
CA SER A 197 -0.14 -3.97 -15.88
C SER A 197 0.38 -2.59 -15.49
N SER A 198 1.55 -2.21 -16.01
CA SER A 198 2.17 -0.91 -15.74
C SER A 198 2.46 -0.67 -14.25
N ARG A 199 2.95 -1.72 -13.56
CA ARG A 199 3.16 -1.74 -12.09
C ARG A 199 4.20 -0.71 -11.64
N GLU A 200 5.17 -0.43 -12.51
CA GLU A 200 6.19 0.60 -12.38
C GLU A 200 5.60 2.01 -12.16
N GLU A 201 4.36 2.22 -12.60
CA GLU A 201 3.66 3.47 -12.36
C GLU A 201 3.15 3.60 -10.93
N ILE A 202 3.06 2.51 -10.16
CA ILE A 202 2.74 2.58 -8.73
C ILE A 202 3.97 3.11 -8.01
N SER A 203 3.89 4.39 -7.64
CA SER A 203 4.96 5.08 -6.92
C SER A 203 5.22 4.42 -5.58
N ILE A 204 6.47 4.48 -5.14
CA ILE A 204 6.79 4.30 -3.74
C ILE A 204 5.97 5.29 -2.89
N ILE A 205 5.61 4.87 -1.68
CA ILE A 205 4.76 5.65 -0.77
C ILE A 205 5.68 6.33 0.25
N PRO A 206 5.90 7.65 0.16
CA PRO A 206 6.85 8.37 1.00
C PRO A 206 6.22 8.64 2.37
N ASP A 207 6.16 7.62 3.21
CA ASP A 207 5.85 7.78 4.64
C ASP A 207 7.13 8.03 5.46
N LEU A 208 6.96 8.22 6.76
CA LEU A 208 8.08 8.51 7.66
C LEU A 208 9.23 7.49 7.54
N HIS A 209 8.94 6.21 7.40
CA HIS A 209 9.96 5.16 7.36
C HIS A 209 10.63 5.07 6.00
N VAL A 210 9.85 5.21 4.91
CA VAL A 210 10.39 5.30 3.56
C VAL A 210 11.27 6.54 3.39
N CYS A 211 10.86 7.70 3.90
CA CYS A 211 11.67 8.92 3.86
C CYS A 211 12.99 8.73 4.63
N ARG A 212 12.94 8.18 5.85
CA ARG A 212 14.15 7.86 6.63
C ARG A 212 15.09 6.89 5.91
N ALA A 213 14.55 5.87 5.24
CA ALA A 213 15.35 4.95 4.44
C ALA A 213 15.97 5.65 3.22
N THR A 214 15.21 6.52 2.55
CA THR A 214 15.66 7.30 1.39
C THR A 214 16.81 8.24 1.75
N GLU A 215 16.71 8.94 2.88
CA GLU A 215 17.79 9.78 3.43
C GLU A 215 19.03 8.94 3.76
N ARG A 216 18.84 7.77 4.38
CA ARG A 216 19.96 6.90 4.75
C ARG A 216 20.71 6.36 3.54
N LEU A 217 20.00 6.09 2.45
CA LEU A 217 20.60 5.68 1.17
C LEU A 217 21.27 6.85 0.43
N GLY A 218 21.16 8.09 0.93
CA GLY A 218 21.75 9.27 0.31
C GLY A 218 21.04 9.73 -0.97
N LEU A 219 19.83 9.22 -1.25
CA LEU A 219 19.02 9.62 -2.41
C LEU A 219 18.42 11.01 -2.27
N VAL A 220 18.21 11.44 -1.03
CA VAL A 220 17.87 12.82 -0.67
C VAL A 220 18.81 13.30 0.44
N PRO A 221 19.09 14.62 0.54
CA PRO A 221 19.98 15.13 1.57
C PRO A 221 19.43 14.89 2.97
N ALA A 222 20.27 14.42 3.89
CA ALA A 222 19.88 14.19 5.28
C ALA A 222 19.46 15.50 5.96
N GLY A 223 18.41 15.45 6.79
CA GLY A 223 17.93 16.60 7.56
C GLY A 223 17.30 17.71 6.71
N THR A 224 16.94 17.42 5.45
CA THR A 224 16.15 18.35 4.62
C THR A 224 14.68 17.98 4.64
N ASP A 225 13.81 18.99 4.55
CA ASP A 225 12.36 18.82 4.38
C ASP A 225 12.02 18.41 2.94
N SER A 226 12.63 17.32 2.46
CA SER A 226 12.33 16.76 1.13
C SER A 226 10.85 16.40 1.07
N THR A 227 10.15 16.93 0.06
CA THR A 227 8.72 16.67 -0.05
C THR A 227 8.47 15.22 -0.46
N PRO A 228 7.30 14.64 -0.15
CA PRO A 228 6.93 13.30 -0.62
C PRO A 228 7.08 13.14 -2.14
N GLU A 229 6.78 14.18 -2.91
CA GLU A 229 6.91 14.21 -4.36
C GLU A 229 8.38 14.12 -4.81
N GLN A 230 9.29 14.82 -4.12
CA GLN A 230 10.72 14.74 -4.39
C GLN A 230 11.28 13.35 -4.09
N VAL A 231 10.89 12.75 -2.96
CA VAL A 231 11.27 11.36 -2.63
C VAL A 231 10.77 10.39 -3.70
N ALA A 232 9.49 10.50 -4.09
CA ALA A 232 8.92 9.66 -5.14
C ALA A 232 9.63 9.85 -6.49
N ALA A 233 9.99 11.08 -6.85
CA ALA A 233 10.73 11.37 -8.08
C ALA A 233 12.12 10.72 -8.07
N ARG A 234 12.88 10.81 -6.97
CA ARG A 234 14.20 10.19 -6.85
C ARG A 234 14.15 8.68 -7.00
N TRP A 235 13.16 8.03 -6.41
CA TRP A 235 12.96 6.59 -6.61
C TRP A 235 12.60 6.24 -8.05
N ARG A 236 11.75 7.03 -8.71
CA ARG A 236 11.44 6.82 -10.13
C ARG A 236 12.69 6.98 -11.00
N GLU A 237 13.47 8.04 -10.79
CA GLU A 237 14.71 8.30 -11.52
C GLU A 237 15.70 7.14 -11.35
N LEU A 238 15.98 6.72 -10.10
CA LEU A 238 16.91 5.63 -9.81
C LEU A 238 16.49 4.30 -10.47
N LEU A 239 15.20 3.99 -10.44
CA LEU A 239 14.69 2.69 -10.90
C LEU A 239 14.34 2.66 -12.39
N THR A 240 14.47 3.78 -13.10
CA THR A 240 14.18 3.85 -14.55
C THR A 240 15.09 2.88 -15.30
N GLY A 241 14.50 1.96 -16.06
CA GLY A 241 15.23 0.92 -16.80
C GLY A 241 15.64 -0.30 -15.95
N SER A 242 15.37 -0.29 -14.64
CA SER A 242 15.56 -1.46 -13.78
C SER A 242 14.38 -2.43 -13.82
N ASP A 243 14.57 -3.63 -13.29
CA ASP A 243 13.54 -4.67 -13.15
C ASP A 243 12.63 -4.49 -11.91
N ILE A 244 12.86 -3.44 -11.11
CA ILE A 244 12.19 -3.22 -9.83
C ILE A 244 11.13 -2.13 -9.98
N ALA A 245 9.85 -2.46 -9.79
CA ALA A 245 8.83 -1.43 -9.68
C ALA A 245 8.96 -0.69 -8.32
N PRO A 246 8.77 0.64 -8.26
CA PRO A 246 8.97 1.41 -7.03
C PRO A 246 8.13 0.93 -5.83
N CYS A 247 6.91 0.45 -6.08
CA CYS A 247 6.03 -0.07 -5.03
C CYS A 247 6.56 -1.35 -4.36
N GLU A 248 7.39 -2.13 -5.05
CA GLU A 248 7.97 -3.38 -4.52
C GLU A 248 9.00 -3.12 -3.41
N LEU A 249 9.50 -1.89 -3.31
CA LEU A 249 10.41 -1.47 -2.27
C LEU A 249 9.71 -0.88 -1.03
N HIS A 250 8.40 -0.67 -1.07
CA HIS A 250 7.67 -0.08 0.06
C HIS A 250 7.82 -0.92 1.34
N GLY A 251 7.39 -2.19 1.31
CA GLY A 251 7.52 -3.12 2.44
C GLY A 251 8.98 -3.31 2.91
N PRO A 252 9.94 -3.61 2.00
CA PRO A 252 11.35 -3.76 2.36
C PRO A 252 11.96 -2.54 3.06
N LEU A 253 11.79 -1.33 2.50
CA LEU A 253 12.37 -0.11 3.07
C LEU A 253 11.72 0.25 4.41
N TRP A 254 10.41 0.07 4.50
CA TRP A 254 9.66 0.32 5.74
C TRP A 254 10.15 -0.57 6.88
N ARG A 255 10.31 -1.88 6.61
CA ARG A 255 10.83 -2.84 7.61
C ARG A 255 12.28 -2.60 7.97
N TRP A 256 13.11 -2.30 6.98
CA TRP A 256 14.52 -1.99 7.21
C TRP A 256 14.68 -0.77 8.11
N SER A 257 13.96 0.32 7.84
CA SER A 257 13.93 1.50 8.71
C SER A 257 13.51 1.16 10.15
N ARG A 258 12.48 0.34 10.31
CA ARG A 258 11.99 -0.06 11.65
C ARG A 258 12.89 -1.04 12.39
N SER A 259 13.67 -1.83 11.67
CA SER A 259 14.71 -2.68 12.25
C SER A 259 15.95 -1.90 12.69
N ASN A 260 15.86 -0.57 12.75
CA ASN A 260 16.99 0.34 12.98
C ASN A 260 18.12 0.12 11.95
N PHE A 261 17.74 -0.13 10.70
CA PHE A 261 18.65 -0.35 9.58
C PHE A 261 19.60 -1.54 9.76
N ARG A 262 19.10 -2.63 10.36
CA ARG A 262 19.83 -3.88 10.56
C ARG A 262 20.56 -4.31 9.28
N GLU A 263 21.79 -4.79 9.45
CA GLU A 263 22.59 -5.25 8.32
C GLU A 263 21.94 -6.43 7.60
N LEU A 264 22.04 -6.43 6.27
CA LEU A 264 21.59 -7.54 5.45
C LEU A 264 22.49 -8.76 5.70
N PRO A 265 21.92 -9.97 5.69
CA PRO A 265 22.74 -11.18 5.77
C PRO A 265 23.69 -11.22 4.57
N ARG A 266 24.97 -11.51 4.81
CA ARG A 266 25.94 -11.73 3.73
C ARG A 266 25.61 -13.07 3.07
N ALA A 267 25.64 -13.12 1.74
CA ALA A 267 25.64 -14.40 1.04
C ALA A 267 26.87 -15.20 1.50
N HIS A 268 26.65 -16.46 1.91
CA HIS A 268 27.71 -17.40 2.25
C HIS A 268 28.06 -18.24 1.03
#